data_AF-A0A662HAN7-F1
#
_entry.id   AF-A0A662HAN7-F1
#
_cell.length_a   1.000
_cell.length_b   1.000
_cell.length_c   1.000
_cell.angle_alpha   90.00
_cell.angle_beta   90.00
_cell.angle_gamma   90.00
#
_symmetry.space_group_name_H-M   'P 1'
#
loop_
_entity.id
_entity.type
_entity.pdbx_description
1 polymer ?
#
loop_
_entity_poly.entity_id
_entity_poly.type
_entity_poly.pdbx_seq_one_letter_code
_entity_poly.pdbx_strand_id
1 'polypeptide(L)'
;MLLAAISSVGAPRARLALCCYSVVAGKFLAEDFAYSMRLPLAVASSAIGWGVEEGYLAARPWLKLTQAGRLALLGRLAELGGRWWLATDARAVDFMVEEMGLWVAPFTTLLWEEVEDAVELAVVVRGLGAGWMREYASIKPFTALRRAEEGCLELASALRRGLGLAQAVSRLARIWRILREVGANTGVEVGARPRAESWSELLDWCEALLGEVERVRRELVSRLG
;
A
#
# COMPACT_ATOMS: atom_id res chain seq x y z
N MET A 1 16.85 19.82 0.85
CA MET A 1 18.05 19.05 1.27
C MET A 1 17.74 17.66 1.87
N LEU A 2 16.51 17.15 1.75
CA LEU A 2 16.10 15.80 2.19
C LEU A 2 16.15 14.71 1.09
N LEU A 3 16.53 15.09 -0.14
CA LEU A 3 16.53 14.19 -1.31
C LEU A 3 17.81 13.35 -1.44
N ALA A 4 18.88 13.68 -0.70
CA ALA A 4 20.17 12.97 -0.78
C ALA A 4 20.33 11.82 0.23
N ALA A 5 19.47 11.76 1.25
CA ALA A 5 19.56 10.73 2.30
C ALA A 5 18.82 9.43 1.96
N ILE A 6 18.05 9.39 0.86
CA ILE A 6 17.21 8.23 0.48
C ILE A 6 17.91 7.37 -0.60
N SER A 7 18.99 7.87 -1.20
CA SER A 7 19.78 7.15 -2.21
C SER A 7 20.58 5.96 -1.63
N SER A 8 20.62 5.82 -0.31
CA SER A 8 21.30 4.74 0.42
C SER A 8 20.35 3.85 1.24
N VAL A 9 19.06 3.75 0.87
CA VAL A 9 18.14 2.82 1.55
C VAL A 9 18.64 1.39 1.36
N GLY A 10 19.35 0.87 2.36
CA GLY A 10 19.80 -0.51 2.40
C GLY A 10 18.61 -1.46 2.38
N ALA A 11 18.82 -2.64 1.78
CA ALA A 11 17.86 -3.76 1.80
C ALA A 11 17.24 -4.03 3.19
N PRO A 12 17.94 -3.89 4.33
CA PRO A 12 17.35 -4.07 5.66
C PRO A 12 16.17 -3.12 5.96
N ARG A 13 16.28 -1.85 5.58
CA ARG A 13 15.24 -0.84 5.84
C ARG A 13 13.97 -1.09 5.03
N ALA A 14 14.13 -1.43 3.76
CA ALA A 14 13.00 -1.77 2.88
C ALA A 14 12.28 -3.03 3.36
N ARG A 15 13.01 -4.02 3.88
CA ARG A 15 12.44 -5.22 4.51
C ARG A 15 11.66 -4.87 5.78
N LEU A 16 12.23 -4.07 6.68
CA LEU A 16 11.50 -3.61 7.88
C LEU A 16 10.22 -2.86 7.52
N ALA A 17 10.30 -1.92 6.57
CA ALA A 17 9.14 -1.17 6.09
C ALA A 17 8.07 -2.10 5.51
N LEU A 18 8.45 -3.13 4.75
CA LEU A 18 7.54 -4.13 4.20
C LEU A 18 6.84 -4.93 5.29
N CYS A 19 7.57 -5.35 6.31
CA CYS A 19 7.03 -6.08 7.45
C CYS A 19 5.97 -5.24 8.16
N CYS A 20 6.29 -3.98 8.44
CA CYS A 20 5.39 -3.04 9.10
C CYS A 20 4.16 -2.70 8.24
N TYR A 21 4.38 -2.42 6.97
CA TYR A 21 3.32 -2.12 6.00
C TYR A 21 2.36 -3.29 5.82
N SER A 22 2.88 -4.51 5.66
CA SER A 22 2.08 -5.71 5.37
C SER A 22 1.13 -6.07 6.50
N VAL A 23 1.56 -5.85 7.74
CA VAL A 23 0.73 -5.98 8.94
C VAL A 23 -0.46 -5.02 8.82
N VAL A 24 -0.23 -3.71 8.63
CA VAL A 24 -1.30 -2.69 8.57
C VAL A 24 -2.19 -2.80 7.34
N ALA A 25 -1.59 -2.99 6.16
CA ALA A 25 -2.29 -2.97 4.90
C ALA A 25 -3.14 -4.23 4.68
N GLY A 26 -2.72 -5.38 5.22
CA GLY A 26 -3.38 -6.68 5.10
C GLY A 26 -3.32 -7.29 3.70
N LYS A 27 -3.81 -6.58 2.69
CA LYS A 27 -3.70 -6.88 1.25
C LYS A 27 -3.31 -5.63 0.48
N PHE A 28 -2.36 -5.75 -0.45
CA PHE A 28 -1.82 -4.62 -1.21
C PHE A 28 -1.14 -5.07 -2.51
N LEU A 29 -0.87 -4.12 -3.41
CA LEU A 29 0.03 -4.29 -4.56
C LEU A 29 1.43 -3.78 -4.22
N ALA A 30 2.44 -4.27 -4.93
CA ALA A 30 3.84 -3.88 -4.74
C ALA A 30 4.02 -2.36 -4.88
N GLU A 31 3.33 -1.79 -5.85
CA GLU A 31 3.32 -0.37 -6.17
C GLU A 31 2.68 0.47 -5.06
N ASP A 32 1.66 -0.06 -4.36
CA ASP A 32 1.09 0.63 -3.19
C ASP A 32 2.11 0.70 -2.05
N PHE A 33 2.87 -0.37 -1.83
CA PHE A 33 3.95 -0.39 -0.84
C PHE A 33 5.06 0.61 -1.21
N ALA A 34 5.53 0.55 -2.46
CA ALA A 34 6.53 1.48 -2.98
C ALA A 34 6.09 2.94 -2.84
N TYR A 35 4.85 3.24 -3.23
CA TYR A 35 4.26 4.58 -3.14
C TYR A 35 4.14 5.06 -1.69
N SER A 36 3.57 4.23 -0.82
CA SER A 36 3.34 4.57 0.59
C SER A 36 4.65 4.82 1.33
N MET A 37 5.70 4.07 1.01
CA MET A 37 7.00 4.18 1.66
C MET A 37 7.98 5.09 0.91
N ARG A 38 7.55 5.70 -0.20
CA ARG A 38 8.39 6.54 -1.07
C ARG A 38 9.69 5.85 -1.47
N LEU A 39 9.59 4.55 -1.79
CA LEU A 39 10.71 3.72 -2.21
C LEU A 39 10.73 3.57 -3.74
N PRO A 40 11.93 3.45 -4.35
CA PRO A 40 12.03 3.01 -5.73
C PRO A 40 11.33 1.66 -5.93
N LEU A 41 10.62 1.48 -7.05
CA LEU A 41 9.86 0.25 -7.29
C LEU A 41 10.78 -0.98 -7.31
N ALA A 42 12.00 -0.85 -7.81
CA ALA A 42 13.02 -1.91 -7.78
C ALA A 42 13.40 -2.33 -6.35
N VAL A 43 13.60 -1.37 -5.44
CA VAL A 43 13.94 -1.62 -4.03
C VAL A 43 12.76 -2.28 -3.32
N ALA A 44 11.54 -1.77 -3.54
CA ALA A 44 10.33 -2.36 -3.00
C ALA A 44 10.13 -3.80 -3.50
N SER A 45 10.35 -4.04 -4.79
CA SER A 45 10.24 -5.37 -5.41
C SER A 45 11.26 -6.35 -4.87
N SER A 46 12.50 -5.91 -4.61
CA SER A 46 13.53 -6.73 -3.98
C SER A 46 13.15 -7.14 -2.56
N ALA A 47 12.64 -6.20 -1.74
CA ALA A 47 12.16 -6.50 -0.41
C ALA A 47 10.96 -7.47 -0.43
N ILE A 48 10.05 -7.30 -1.39
CA ILE A 48 8.91 -8.21 -1.59
C ILE A 48 9.37 -9.59 -2.01
N GLY A 49 10.32 -9.69 -2.94
CA GLY A 49 10.91 -10.95 -3.39
C GLY A 49 11.45 -11.76 -2.22
N TRP A 50 12.28 -11.12 -1.38
CA TRP A 50 12.73 -11.69 -0.12
C TRP A 50 11.56 -12.14 0.77
N GLY A 51 10.55 -11.29 0.98
CA GLY A 51 9.40 -11.63 1.82
C GLY A 51 8.58 -12.82 1.29
N VAL A 52 8.56 -13.04 -0.02
CA VAL A 52 7.92 -14.20 -0.65
C VAL A 52 8.80 -15.45 -0.53
N GLU A 53 10.10 -15.33 -0.81
CA GLU A 53 11.08 -16.42 -0.72
C GLU A 53 11.15 -17.00 0.70
N GLU A 54 11.14 -16.15 1.72
CA GLU A 54 11.15 -16.54 3.13
C GLU A 54 9.76 -16.97 3.65
N GLY A 55 8.72 -16.95 2.81
CA GLY A 55 7.37 -17.38 3.17
C GLY A 55 6.57 -16.41 4.05
N TYR A 56 7.05 -15.18 4.24
CA TYR A 56 6.33 -14.15 5.00
C TYR A 56 5.13 -13.60 4.24
N LEU A 57 5.24 -13.51 2.92
CA LEU A 57 4.20 -13.02 2.03
C LEU A 57 3.73 -14.13 1.08
N ALA A 58 2.41 -14.25 0.94
CA ALA A 58 1.81 -14.99 -0.16
C ALA A 58 1.57 -14.03 -1.32
N ALA A 59 1.89 -14.48 -2.54
CA ALA A 59 1.62 -13.75 -3.76
C ALA A 59 0.46 -14.38 -4.54
N ARG A 60 -0.58 -13.57 -4.83
CA ARG A 60 -1.37 -13.46 -6.10
C ARG A 60 -2.89 -13.43 -5.91
N PRO A 61 -3.62 -12.57 -6.66
CA PRO A 61 -3.14 -11.41 -7.43
C PRO A 61 -2.72 -10.22 -6.55
N TRP A 62 -2.82 -10.38 -5.22
CA TRP A 62 -2.46 -9.41 -4.20
C TRP A 62 -1.36 -9.98 -3.32
N LEU A 63 -0.51 -9.11 -2.76
CA LEU A 63 0.40 -9.47 -1.69
C LEU A 63 -0.38 -9.52 -0.39
N LYS A 64 -0.17 -10.58 0.40
CA LYS A 64 -0.82 -10.78 1.69
C LYS A 64 0.17 -11.37 2.68
N LEU A 65 0.18 -10.85 3.90
CA LEU A 65 0.91 -11.45 5.01
C LEU A 65 0.39 -12.86 5.29
N THR A 66 1.29 -13.85 5.32
CA THR A 66 0.94 -15.23 5.68
C THR A 66 0.75 -15.34 7.20
N GLN A 67 0.13 -16.43 7.65
CA GLN A 67 0.06 -16.69 9.09
C GLN A 67 1.46 -16.91 9.68
N ALA A 68 2.33 -17.63 8.96
CA ALA A 68 3.72 -17.83 9.36
C ALA A 68 4.50 -16.51 9.42
N GLY A 69 4.36 -15.64 8.40
CA GLY A 69 4.95 -14.31 8.38
C GLY A 69 4.42 -13.42 9.49
N ARG A 70 3.13 -13.48 9.79
CA ARG A 70 2.56 -12.75 10.93
C ARG A 70 3.17 -13.21 12.26
N LEU A 71 3.31 -14.52 12.46
CA LEU A 71 3.91 -15.08 13.68
C LEU A 71 5.41 -14.79 13.76
N ALA A 72 6.14 -14.86 12.65
CA ALA A 72 7.56 -14.54 12.60
C ALA A 72 7.81 -13.05 12.88
N LEU A 73 7.06 -12.15 12.24
CA LEU A 73 7.22 -10.70 12.38
C LEU A 73 6.76 -10.15 13.71
N LEU A 74 5.80 -10.81 14.35
CA LEU A 74 5.24 -10.36 15.60
C LEU A 74 5.73 -11.21 16.78
N GLY A 75 6.45 -12.32 16.59
CA GLY A 75 6.92 -13.20 17.66
C GLY A 75 5.88 -13.47 18.74
N ARG A 76 6.26 -13.32 20.01
CA ARG A 76 5.34 -13.36 21.17
C ARG A 76 4.33 -12.21 21.20
N LEU A 77 4.58 -11.14 20.46
CA LEU A 77 3.71 -9.96 20.35
C LEU A 77 2.43 -10.26 19.55
N ALA A 78 2.46 -11.28 18.68
CA ALA A 78 1.28 -11.79 17.98
C ALA A 78 0.20 -12.26 18.96
N GLU A 79 0.64 -12.83 20.08
CA GLU A 79 -0.20 -13.41 21.14
C GLU A 79 -0.73 -12.36 22.12
N LEU A 80 -0.03 -11.23 22.25
CA LEU A 80 -0.29 -10.20 23.27
C LEU A 80 -1.33 -9.12 22.88
N GLY A 81 -1.90 -9.20 21.67
CA GLY A 81 -3.11 -8.48 21.22
C GLY A 81 -3.29 -7.01 21.65
N GLY A 82 -3.18 -6.06 20.72
CA GLY A 82 -3.66 -4.68 20.92
C GLY A 82 -2.71 -3.69 21.60
N ARG A 83 -1.49 -4.10 21.98
CA ARG A 83 -0.45 -3.22 22.56
C ARG A 83 0.44 -2.58 21.49
N TRP A 84 1.03 -1.43 21.83
CA TRP A 84 1.95 -0.68 21.00
C TRP A 84 3.38 -1.18 21.17
N TRP A 85 4.14 -1.31 20.08
CA TRP A 85 5.53 -1.76 20.06
C TRP A 85 6.39 -0.78 19.26
N LEU A 86 7.63 -0.60 19.66
CA LEU A 86 8.68 0.13 18.96
C LEU A 86 9.65 -0.91 18.42
N ALA A 87 9.95 -0.85 17.13
CA ALA A 87 10.95 -1.69 16.47
C ALA A 87 12.05 -0.81 15.88
N THR A 88 13.31 -1.16 16.13
CA THR A 88 14.47 -0.38 15.69
C THR A 88 15.53 -1.25 15.04
N ASP A 89 16.42 -0.63 14.26
CA ASP A 89 17.56 -1.29 13.62
C ASP A 89 18.76 -1.49 14.56
N ALA A 90 18.78 -0.83 15.72
CA ALA A 90 19.80 -0.99 16.74
C ALA A 90 19.18 -1.03 18.15
N ARG A 91 19.90 -1.66 19.09
CA ARG A 91 19.49 -1.68 20.50
C ARG A 91 19.73 -0.30 21.10
N ALA A 92 18.66 0.39 21.47
CA ALA A 92 18.75 1.70 22.11
C ALA A 92 18.54 1.63 23.63
N VAL A 93 17.76 0.65 24.11
CA VAL A 93 17.50 0.45 25.55
C VAL A 93 17.63 -1.02 25.95
N ASP A 94 17.97 -1.26 27.21
CA ASP A 94 18.34 -2.59 27.69
C ASP A 94 17.18 -3.60 27.67
N PHE A 95 15.94 -3.14 27.78
CA PHE A 95 14.76 -4.02 27.80
C PHE A 95 14.21 -4.34 26.40
N MET A 96 14.83 -3.84 25.33
CA MET A 96 14.53 -4.29 23.97
C MET A 96 14.98 -5.74 23.79
N VAL A 97 14.16 -6.52 23.10
CA VAL A 97 14.46 -7.90 22.70
C VAL A 97 14.71 -7.96 21.21
N GLU A 98 15.65 -8.81 20.79
CA GLU A 98 15.94 -8.99 19.37
C GLU A 98 14.93 -9.96 18.74
N GLU A 99 14.28 -9.52 17.67
CA GLU A 99 13.33 -10.30 16.87
C GLU A 99 13.63 -10.08 15.39
N MET A 100 14.05 -11.13 14.68
CA MET A 100 14.40 -11.07 13.25
C MET A 100 15.43 -10.00 12.88
N GLY A 101 16.44 -9.79 13.73
CA GLY A 101 17.49 -8.78 13.50
C GLY A 101 17.04 -7.34 13.76
N LEU A 102 15.89 -7.17 14.43
CA LEU A 102 15.38 -5.88 14.90
C LEU A 102 15.28 -5.89 16.41
N TRP A 103 15.44 -4.73 17.02
CA TRP A 103 15.25 -4.57 18.46
C TRP A 103 13.84 -4.07 18.73
N VAL A 104 13.07 -4.82 19.52
CA VAL A 104 11.66 -4.51 19.79
C VAL A 104 11.38 -4.31 21.26
N ALA A 105 10.52 -3.34 21.58
CA ALA A 105 10.07 -3.03 22.93
C ALA A 105 8.61 -2.54 22.93
N PRO A 106 7.87 -2.60 24.06
CA PRO A 106 6.59 -1.92 24.17
C PRO A 106 6.76 -0.41 23.93
N PHE A 107 5.96 0.16 23.04
CA PHE A 107 6.03 1.58 22.75
C PHE A 107 5.40 2.41 23.88
N THR A 108 6.14 3.44 24.27
CA THR A 108 5.68 4.58 25.05
C THR A 108 6.21 5.84 24.38
N THR A 109 5.56 6.99 24.59
CA THR A 109 6.03 8.27 24.04
C THR A 109 7.41 8.63 24.58
N LEU A 110 7.67 8.36 25.86
CA LEU A 110 8.98 8.56 26.50
C LEU A 110 10.07 7.72 25.85
N LEU A 111 9.79 6.44 25.55
CA LEU A 111 10.74 5.58 24.85
C LEU A 111 11.02 6.09 23.43
N TRP A 112 10.04 6.69 22.75
CA TRP A 112 10.29 7.26 21.43
C TRP A 112 11.27 8.43 21.49
N GLU A 113 11.06 9.36 22.42
CA GLU A 113 11.94 10.52 22.63
C GLU A 113 13.38 10.08 22.96
N GLU A 114 13.55 8.96 23.66
CA GLU A 114 14.88 8.40 23.97
C GLU A 114 15.57 7.74 22.78
N VAL A 115 14.79 7.22 21.83
CA VAL A 115 15.27 6.30 20.81
C VAL A 115 15.39 6.95 19.44
N GLU A 116 14.57 7.97 19.14
CA GLU A 116 14.48 8.57 17.79
C GLU A 116 15.80 9.13 17.27
N ASP A 117 16.65 9.65 18.16
CA ASP A 117 17.97 10.19 17.83
C ASP A 117 19.10 9.15 17.91
N ALA A 118 18.84 8.00 18.57
CA ALA A 118 19.86 6.99 18.87
C ALA A 118 19.95 5.90 17.79
N VAL A 119 18.96 5.81 16.90
CA VAL A 119 18.86 4.75 15.90
C VAL A 119 18.68 5.34 14.51
N GLU A 120 19.18 4.63 13.50
CA GLU A 120 19.02 5.07 12.10
C GLU A 120 17.58 4.87 11.61
N LEU A 121 16.84 3.95 12.23
CA LEU A 121 15.45 3.66 11.89
C LEU A 121 14.66 3.17 13.11
N ALA A 122 13.54 3.84 13.40
CA ALA A 122 12.59 3.45 14.42
C ALA A 122 11.17 3.42 13.85
N VAL A 123 10.41 2.37 14.16
CA VAL A 123 9.03 2.19 13.69
C VAL A 123 8.14 1.78 14.85
N VAL A 124 7.08 2.56 15.07
CA VAL A 124 6.03 2.21 16.04
C VAL A 124 5.01 1.30 15.36
N VAL A 125 4.94 0.06 15.83
CA VAL A 125 4.03 -1.00 15.40
C VAL A 125 3.08 -1.30 16.54
N ARG A 126 1.83 -0.82 16.50
CA ARG A 126 0.79 -1.45 17.34
C ARG A 126 0.64 -2.91 16.94
N GLY A 127 -0.09 -3.71 17.73
CA GLY A 127 -0.96 -4.73 17.17
C GLY A 127 -1.97 -4.11 16.16
N LEU A 128 -1.44 -3.52 15.08
CA LEU A 128 -1.96 -2.66 14.01
C LEU A 128 -2.11 -1.13 14.27
N GLY A 129 -1.01 -0.41 14.02
CA GLY A 129 -1.01 0.99 13.55
C GLY A 129 -0.59 2.08 14.53
N ALA A 130 0.52 2.76 14.20
CA ALA A 130 0.83 4.15 14.57
C ALA A 130 0.27 5.10 13.52
N GLY A 131 -0.31 6.21 13.97
CA GLY A 131 -1.14 7.10 13.13
C GLY A 131 -0.49 7.45 11.79
N TRP A 132 0.83 7.67 11.80
CA TRP A 132 1.60 7.94 10.59
C TRP A 132 1.55 6.78 9.57
N MET A 133 1.86 5.53 9.98
CA MET A 133 1.77 4.38 9.07
C MET A 133 0.34 4.05 8.65
N ARG A 134 -0.69 4.39 9.44
CA ARG A 134 -2.09 4.27 8.99
C ARG A 134 -2.40 5.24 7.87
N GLU A 135 -1.91 6.48 7.94
CA GLU A 135 -2.08 7.45 6.87
C GLU A 135 -1.40 6.96 5.58
N TYR A 136 -0.14 6.54 5.66
CA TYR A 136 0.57 6.01 4.49
C TYR A 136 -0.06 4.71 3.95
N ALA A 137 -0.36 3.72 4.81
CA ALA A 137 -0.98 2.46 4.38
C ALA A 137 -2.45 2.57 3.97
N SER A 138 -3.11 3.70 4.26
CA SER A 138 -4.46 3.99 3.74
C SER A 138 -4.44 4.43 2.28
N ILE A 139 -3.33 4.99 1.81
CA ILE A 139 -3.19 5.48 0.44
C ILE A 139 -2.74 4.32 -0.44
N LYS A 140 -3.73 3.66 -1.08
CA LYS A 140 -3.50 2.52 -1.97
C LYS A 140 -3.97 2.83 -3.41
N PRO A 141 -3.28 3.75 -4.11
CA PRO A 141 -3.73 4.23 -5.41
C PRO A 141 -3.73 3.11 -6.46
N PHE A 142 -2.79 2.18 -6.43
CA PHE A 142 -2.75 1.07 -7.38
C PHE A 142 -3.83 0.03 -7.07
N THR A 143 -4.09 -0.26 -5.79
CA THR A 143 -5.25 -1.07 -5.39
C THR A 143 -6.56 -0.43 -5.90
N ALA A 144 -6.70 0.88 -5.76
CA ALA A 144 -7.88 1.62 -6.23
C ALA A 144 -8.00 1.60 -7.76
N LEU A 145 -6.89 1.83 -8.49
CA LEU A 145 -6.85 1.74 -9.95
C LEU A 145 -7.20 0.34 -10.46
N ARG A 146 -6.72 -0.71 -9.79
CA ARG A 146 -7.07 -2.09 -10.14
C ARG A 146 -8.56 -2.37 -9.93
N ARG A 147 -9.16 -1.88 -8.85
CA ARG A 147 -10.61 -1.99 -8.63
C ARG A 147 -11.42 -1.21 -9.68
N ALA A 148 -10.92 -0.06 -10.11
CA ALA A 148 -11.53 0.72 -11.18
C ALA A 148 -11.48 -0.04 -12.52
N GLU A 149 -10.33 -0.63 -12.85
CA GLU A 149 -10.16 -1.50 -14.03
C GLU A 149 -11.09 -2.71 -14.00
N GLU A 150 -11.08 -3.48 -12.91
CA GLU A 150 -11.98 -4.63 -12.71
C GLU A 150 -13.45 -4.20 -12.85
N GLY A 151 -13.82 -3.05 -12.26
CA GLY A 151 -15.16 -2.49 -12.39
C GLY A 151 -15.55 -2.11 -13.82
N CYS A 152 -14.63 -1.55 -14.61
CA CYS A 152 -14.88 -1.25 -16.02
C CYS A 152 -15.09 -2.52 -16.84
N LEU A 153 -14.24 -3.54 -16.65
CA LEU A 153 -14.33 -4.82 -17.36
C LEU A 153 -15.63 -5.57 -17.02
N GLU A 154 -15.98 -5.62 -15.74
CA GLU A 154 -17.25 -6.20 -15.27
C GLU A 154 -18.46 -5.47 -15.85
N LEU A 155 -18.40 -4.14 -15.90
CA LEU A 155 -19.48 -3.35 -16.46
C LEU A 155 -19.61 -3.54 -17.97
N ALA A 156 -18.51 -3.52 -18.73
CA ALA A 156 -18.54 -3.78 -20.17
C ALA A 156 -19.15 -5.16 -20.47
N SER A 157 -18.80 -6.17 -19.67
CA SER A 157 -19.41 -7.51 -19.76
C SER A 157 -20.91 -7.51 -19.41
N ALA A 158 -21.33 -6.74 -18.41
CA ALA A 158 -22.73 -6.64 -18.01
C ALA A 158 -23.58 -5.87 -19.04
N LEU A 159 -23.03 -4.82 -19.64
CA LEU A 159 -23.67 -4.07 -20.73
C LEU A 159 -23.95 -4.98 -21.94
N ARG A 160 -22.97 -5.80 -22.34
CA ARG A 160 -23.15 -6.80 -23.41
C ARG A 160 -24.22 -7.85 -23.09
N ARG A 161 -24.57 -8.02 -21.81
CA ARG A 161 -25.63 -8.93 -21.31
C ARG A 161 -26.96 -8.22 -21.02
N GLY A 162 -27.11 -6.94 -21.39
CA GLY A 162 -28.36 -6.20 -21.24
C GLY A 162 -28.59 -5.53 -19.89
N LEU A 163 -27.52 -5.15 -19.16
CA LEU A 163 -27.64 -4.38 -17.91
C LEU A 163 -28.38 -3.04 -18.11
N GLY A 164 -29.45 -2.79 -17.36
CA GLY A 164 -30.23 -1.54 -17.51
C GLY A 164 -29.41 -0.24 -17.41
N LEU A 165 -29.77 0.75 -18.24
CA LEU A 165 -29.07 2.04 -18.38
C LEU A 165 -28.76 2.73 -17.05
N ALA A 166 -29.76 2.86 -16.16
CA ALA A 166 -29.60 3.51 -14.86
C ALA A 166 -28.56 2.81 -13.97
N GLN A 167 -28.50 1.47 -14.01
CA GLN A 167 -27.50 0.70 -13.25
C GLN A 167 -26.10 0.89 -13.84
N ALA A 168 -25.98 0.93 -15.17
CA ALA A 168 -24.72 1.19 -15.84
C ALA A 168 -24.16 2.58 -15.52
N VAL A 169 -24.99 3.62 -15.63
CA VAL A 169 -24.61 5.01 -15.28
C VAL A 169 -24.16 5.12 -13.83
N SER A 170 -24.87 4.46 -12.89
CA SER A 170 -24.49 4.44 -11.48
C SER A 170 -23.13 3.77 -11.24
N ARG A 171 -22.86 2.64 -11.91
CA ARG A 171 -21.56 1.94 -11.81
C ARG A 171 -20.42 2.76 -12.40
N LEU A 172 -20.61 3.39 -13.56
CA LEU A 172 -19.60 4.29 -14.16
C LEU A 172 -19.30 5.47 -13.25
N ALA A 173 -20.32 6.10 -12.66
CA ALA A 173 -20.13 7.18 -11.72
C ALA A 173 -19.31 6.74 -10.49
N ARG A 174 -19.50 5.51 -10.01
CA ARG A 174 -18.71 4.94 -8.91
C ARG A 174 -17.26 4.72 -9.31
N ILE A 175 -17.01 4.14 -10.48
CA ILE A 175 -15.64 3.92 -11.00
C ILE A 175 -14.93 5.27 -11.20
N TRP A 176 -15.62 6.24 -11.78
CA TRP A 176 -15.10 7.59 -11.94
C TRP A 176 -14.71 8.26 -10.64
N ARG A 177 -15.54 8.10 -9.59
CA ARG A 177 -15.25 8.62 -8.26
C ARG A 177 -13.95 8.02 -7.69
N ILE A 178 -13.71 6.72 -7.89
CA ILE A 178 -12.46 6.07 -7.47
C ILE A 178 -11.27 6.74 -8.17
N LEU A 179 -11.34 6.97 -9.48
CA LEU A 179 -10.28 7.66 -10.21
C LEU A 179 -10.04 9.08 -9.67
N ARG A 180 -11.11 9.85 -9.42
CA ARG A 180 -11.01 11.20 -8.85
C ARG A 180 -10.39 11.21 -7.47
N GLU A 181 -10.73 10.25 -6.61
CA GLU A 181 -10.11 10.07 -5.30
C GLU A 181 -8.61 9.75 -5.43
N VAL A 182 -8.23 8.88 -6.38
CA VAL A 182 -6.82 8.63 -6.69
C VAL A 182 -6.11 9.91 -7.14
N GLY A 183 -6.69 10.67 -8.08
CA GLY A 183 -6.11 11.93 -8.55
C GLY A 183 -5.93 12.95 -7.42
N ALA A 184 -6.92 13.11 -6.56
CA ALA A 184 -6.86 14.00 -5.41
C ALA A 184 -5.76 13.59 -4.40
N ASN A 185 -5.63 12.28 -4.13
CA ASN A 185 -4.66 11.77 -3.15
C ASN A 185 -3.22 11.71 -3.69
N THR A 186 -3.04 11.69 -5.01
CA THR A 186 -1.74 11.50 -5.65
C THR A 186 -1.21 12.71 -6.41
N GLY A 187 -2.05 13.73 -6.61
CA GLY A 187 -1.74 14.90 -7.44
C GLY A 187 -1.61 14.56 -8.93
N VAL A 188 -2.15 13.43 -9.38
CA VAL A 188 -2.28 13.12 -10.80
C VAL A 188 -3.56 13.74 -11.33
N GLU A 189 -3.46 14.46 -12.45
CA GLU A 189 -4.64 14.99 -13.13
C GLU A 189 -5.48 13.82 -13.64
N VAL A 190 -6.78 13.89 -13.44
CA VAL A 190 -7.76 12.93 -13.95
C VAL A 190 -8.71 13.73 -14.84
N GLY A 191 -8.99 13.21 -16.04
CA GLY A 191 -9.73 13.91 -17.08
C GLY A 191 -11.13 14.40 -16.67
N ALA A 192 -11.88 14.94 -17.63
CA ALA A 192 -13.27 15.30 -17.37
C ALA A 192 -14.14 14.04 -17.20
N ARG A 193 -15.19 14.13 -16.38
CA ARG A 193 -16.23 13.09 -16.32
C ARG A 193 -16.93 13.03 -17.68
N PRO A 194 -16.90 11.89 -18.39
CA PRO A 194 -17.66 11.75 -19.62
C PRO A 194 -19.17 11.75 -19.34
N ARG A 195 -19.94 12.22 -20.31
CA ARG A 195 -21.41 12.21 -20.28
C ARG A 195 -21.89 11.11 -21.22
N ALA A 196 -22.72 10.20 -20.72
CA ALA A 196 -23.36 9.18 -21.53
C ALA A 196 -24.88 9.39 -21.47
N GLU A 197 -25.48 9.58 -22.63
CA GLU A 197 -26.91 9.79 -22.87
C GLU A 197 -27.51 8.60 -23.63
N SER A 198 -26.68 7.74 -24.24
CA SER A 198 -27.11 6.56 -24.96
C SER A 198 -26.35 5.27 -24.57
N TRP A 199 -26.85 4.14 -25.04
CA TRP A 199 -26.27 2.81 -24.77
C TRP A 199 -24.89 2.58 -25.42
N SER A 200 -24.70 3.04 -26.66
CA SER A 200 -23.41 2.98 -27.35
C SER A 200 -22.36 3.80 -26.62
N GLU A 201 -22.74 5.00 -26.15
CA GLU A 201 -21.86 5.87 -25.38
C GLU A 201 -21.42 5.26 -24.04
N LEU A 202 -22.18 4.33 -23.45
CA LEU A 202 -21.76 3.66 -22.22
C LEU A 202 -20.61 2.67 -22.42
N LEU A 203 -20.54 2.03 -23.60
CA LEU A 203 -19.41 1.15 -23.93
C LEU A 203 -18.17 1.97 -24.25
N ASP A 204 -18.32 3.01 -25.08
CA ASP A 204 -17.25 3.97 -25.37
C ASP A 204 -16.73 4.60 -24.07
N TRP A 205 -17.63 4.87 -23.11
CA TRP A 205 -17.25 5.40 -21.81
C TRP A 205 -16.48 4.39 -20.96
N CYS A 206 -16.88 3.11 -20.95
CA CYS A 206 -16.10 2.06 -20.29
C CYS A 206 -14.66 2.01 -20.84
N GLU A 207 -14.51 2.08 -22.16
CA GLU A 207 -13.21 2.05 -22.83
C GLU A 207 -12.37 3.29 -22.52
N ALA A 208 -12.97 4.49 -22.58
CA ALA A 208 -12.31 5.73 -22.22
C ALA A 208 -11.82 5.73 -20.75
N LEU A 209 -12.63 5.20 -19.82
CA LEU A 209 -12.23 5.05 -18.42
C LEU A 209 -11.09 4.05 -18.24
N LEU A 210 -11.09 2.94 -18.98
CA LEU A 210 -9.96 2.00 -18.96
C LEU A 210 -8.67 2.66 -19.45
N GLY A 211 -8.74 3.42 -20.55
CA GLY A 211 -7.60 4.18 -21.05
C GLY A 211 -7.09 5.20 -20.02
N GLU A 212 -8.00 5.86 -19.30
CA GLU A 212 -7.63 6.80 -18.24
C GLU A 212 -7.00 6.10 -17.01
N VAL A 213 -7.54 4.94 -16.59
CA VAL A 213 -6.93 4.11 -15.54
C VAL A 213 -5.50 3.73 -15.91
N GLU A 214 -5.27 3.29 -17.14
CA GLU A 214 -3.95 2.88 -17.62
C GLU A 214 -2.98 4.07 -17.72
N ARG A 215 -3.46 5.23 -18.19
CA ARG A 215 -2.68 6.46 -18.23
C ARG A 215 -2.24 6.90 -16.83
N VAL A 216 -3.18 6.99 -15.88
CA VAL A 216 -2.89 7.35 -14.48
C VAL A 216 -1.93 6.35 -13.85
N ARG A 217 -2.11 5.05 -14.11
CA ARG A 217 -1.18 4.01 -13.63
C ARG A 217 0.23 4.24 -14.15
N ARG A 218 0.41 4.41 -15.47
CA ARG A 218 1.73 4.64 -16.07
C ARG A 218 2.42 5.88 -15.49
N GLU A 219 1.66 6.96 -15.31
CA GLU A 219 2.17 8.17 -14.69
C GLU A 219 2.64 7.91 -13.25
N LEU A 220 1.83 7.24 -12.44
CA LEU A 220 2.22 6.91 -11.07
C LEU A 220 3.44 5.97 -11.01
N VAL A 221 3.50 4.95 -11.88
CA VAL A 221 4.68 4.05 -11.96
C VAL A 221 5.94 4.85 -12.33
N SER A 222 5.86 5.79 -13.27
CA SER A 222 7.01 6.61 -13.66
C SER A 222 7.57 7.47 -12.51
N ARG A 223 6.72 7.86 -11.54
CA ARG A 223 7.12 8.59 -10.34
C ARG A 223 7.80 7.71 -9.29
N LEU A 224 7.71 6.38 -9.42
CA LEU A 224 8.29 5.43 -8.49
C LEU A 224 9.73 5.03 -8.80
N GLY A 225 10.37 5.59 -9.84
CA GLY A 225 11.80 5.38 -10.12
C GLY A 225 12.14 3.97 -10.58
#